data_AF-A0A822BTB3-F1
#
_entry.id   AF-A0A822BTB3-F1
#
_cell.length_a   1.000
_cell.length_b   1.000
_cell.length_c   1.000
_cell.angle_alpha   90.00
_cell.angle_beta   90.00
_cell.angle_gamma   90.00
#
_symmetry.space_group_name_H-M   'P 1'
#
loop_
_entity.id
_entity.type
_entity.pdbx_description
1 polymer ?
#
loop_
_entity_poly.entity_id
_entity_poly.type
_entity_poly.pdbx_seq_one_letter_code
_entity_poly.pdbx_strand_id
1 'polypeptide(L)'
;MMCSNDHTVEAELWCMNCEQSYCSKCFEQVHELHALKNQNHESIPIHQKPLEPALCDEHHRQKLEFWCNSCQKLVCNRCVILKHRNSSLHEIVETDTAALHKAQL
;
A
#
# COMPACT_ATOMS: atom_id res chain seq x y z
N MET A 1 -9.84 5.64 11.09
CA MET A 1 -8.69 6.42 10.60
C MET A 1 -9.06 7.89 10.67
N MET A 2 -8.20 8.76 11.19
CA MET A 2 -8.53 10.19 11.37
C MET A 2 -8.23 10.99 10.11
N CYS A 3 -8.94 12.11 9.91
CA CYS A 3 -8.65 13.05 8.84
C CYS A 3 -7.28 13.72 9.04
N SER A 4 -6.49 13.86 7.96
CA SER A 4 -5.15 14.47 7.95
C SER A 4 -5.15 15.97 8.26
N ASN A 5 -6.24 16.68 7.99
CA ASN A 5 -6.37 18.12 8.23
C ASN A 5 -7.07 18.45 9.56
N ASP A 6 -8.04 17.63 9.96
CA ASP A 6 -8.74 17.76 11.25
C ASP A 6 -8.72 16.40 11.96
N HIS A 7 -7.76 16.25 12.88
CA HIS A 7 -7.49 14.98 13.56
C HIS A 7 -8.56 14.62 14.60
N THR A 8 -9.61 15.44 14.73
CA THR A 8 -10.74 15.20 15.64
C THR A 8 -11.91 14.50 14.97
N VAL A 9 -11.90 14.38 13.64
CA VAL A 9 -12.96 13.72 12.86
C VAL A 9 -12.43 12.53 12.05
N GLU A 10 -13.33 11.60 11.75
CA GLU A 10 -13.01 10.43 10.92
C GLU A 10 -12.84 10.82 9.46
N ALA A 11 -11.89 10.16 8.79
CA ALA A 11 -11.74 10.30 7.34
C ALA A 11 -12.76 9.45 6.59
N GLU A 12 -13.29 9.99 5.51
CA GLU A 12 -14.27 9.34 4.62
C GLU A 12 -13.66 9.03 3.25
N LEU A 13 -12.66 9.82 2.84
CA LEU A 13 -12.05 9.79 1.52
C LEU A 13 -10.53 9.61 1.65
N TRP A 14 -9.95 8.86 0.71
CA TRP A 14 -8.51 8.75 0.48
C TRP A 14 -8.17 9.43 -0.83
N CYS A 15 -7.28 10.44 -0.79
CA CYS A 15 -6.76 11.07 -1.98
C CYS A 15 -5.60 10.25 -2.56
N MET A 16 -5.73 9.81 -3.81
CA MET A 16 -4.72 8.99 -4.48
C MET A 16 -3.46 9.77 -4.85
N ASN A 17 -3.57 11.09 -5.05
CA ASN A 17 -2.45 11.95 -5.41
C ASN A 17 -1.63 12.41 -4.19
N CYS A 18 -2.30 12.68 -3.08
CA CYS A 18 -1.64 13.13 -1.84
C CYS A 18 -1.22 11.98 -0.94
N GLU A 19 -1.75 10.78 -1.17
CA GLU A 19 -1.63 9.62 -0.28
C GLU A 19 -2.02 10.00 1.17
N GLN A 20 -3.16 10.68 1.30
CA GLN A 20 -3.68 11.18 2.58
C GLN A 20 -5.19 11.03 2.69
N SER A 21 -5.68 10.98 3.94
CA SER A 21 -7.07 10.70 4.27
C SER A 21 -7.79 11.96 4.74
N TYR A 22 -8.99 12.23 4.25
CA TYR A 22 -9.75 13.43 4.60
C TYR A 22 -11.23 13.11 4.89
N CYS A 23 -11.86 13.90 5.75
CA CYS A 23 -13.32 14.00 5.74
C CYS A 23 -13.76 14.78 4.49
N SER A 24 -15.01 14.64 4.06
CA SER A 24 -15.51 15.26 2.83
C SER A 24 -15.29 16.77 2.79
N LYS A 25 -15.59 17.46 3.90
CA LYS A 25 -15.42 18.91 4.05
C LYS A 25 -13.94 19.35 3.94
N CYS A 26 -13.01 18.60 4.52
CA CYS A 26 -11.59 18.93 4.42
C CYS A 26 -11.03 18.61 3.03
N PHE A 27 -11.54 17.56 2.37
CA PHE A 27 -11.14 17.24 1.01
C PHE A 27 -11.43 18.39 0.04
N GLU A 28 -12.63 18.96 0.09
CA GLU A 28 -13.01 20.11 -0.75
C GLU A 28 -12.12 21.33 -0.49
N GLN A 29 -11.93 21.70 0.79
CA GLN A 29 -11.10 22.86 1.17
C GLN A 29 -9.63 22.73 0.73
N VAL A 30 -9.05 21.54 0.91
CA VAL A 30 -7.63 21.30 0.57
C VAL A 30 -7.44 21.26 -0.96
N HIS A 31 -8.40 20.72 -1.70
CA HIS A 31 -8.27 20.48 -3.14
C HIS A 31 -8.95 21.51 -4.05
N GLU A 32 -9.62 22.54 -3.50
CA GLU A 32 -10.26 23.62 -4.26
C GLU A 32 -9.27 24.30 -5.23
N LEU A 33 -8.07 24.65 -4.75
CA LEU A 33 -7.03 25.27 -5.58
C LEU A 33 -6.52 24.36 -6.70
N HIS A 34 -6.50 23.05 -6.47
CA HIS A 34 -6.11 22.06 -7.46
C HIS A 34 -7.18 21.93 -8.56
N ALA A 35 -8.46 21.92 -8.17
CA ALA A 35 -9.57 21.91 -9.11
C ALA A 35 -9.58 23.16 -10.01
N LEU A 36 -9.30 24.34 -9.44
CA LEU A 36 -9.20 25.60 -10.20
C LEU A 36 -8.05 25.62 -11.22
N LYS A 37 -7.03 24.78 -11.04
CA LYS A 37 -5.87 24.66 -11.93
C LYS A 37 -5.99 23.48 -12.91
N ASN A 38 -7.17 22.86 -13.03
CA ASN A 38 -7.39 21.61 -13.77
C ASN A 38 -6.44 20.47 -13.34
N GLN A 39 -6.04 20.46 -12.07
CA GLN A 39 -5.21 19.42 -11.45
C GLN A 39 -6.06 18.62 -10.46
N ASN A 40 -7.27 18.22 -10.86
CA ASN A 40 -8.20 17.53 -9.96
C ASN A 40 -7.54 16.29 -9.36
N HIS A 41 -7.40 16.30 -8.05
CA HIS A 41 -6.99 15.12 -7.31
C HIS A 41 -8.17 14.15 -7.23
N GLU A 42 -7.87 12.89 -7.45
CA GLU A 42 -8.87 11.83 -7.39
C GLU A 42 -8.92 11.25 -5.98
N SER A 43 -10.14 10.92 -5.52
CA SER A 43 -10.36 10.25 -4.25
C SER A 43 -11.22 9.01 -4.40
N ILE A 44 -11.00 8.09 -3.48
CA ILE A 44 -11.81 6.89 -3.29
C ILE A 44 -12.34 6.85 -1.86
N PRO A 45 -13.42 6.10 -1.58
CA PRO A 45 -13.87 5.87 -0.21
C PRO A 45 -12.76 5.28 0.67
N ILE A 46 -12.70 5.68 1.94
CA ILE A 46 -11.62 5.29 2.86
C ILE A 46 -11.49 3.77 3.03
N HIS A 47 -12.60 3.02 2.94
CA HIS A 47 -12.62 1.57 3.04
C HIS A 47 -12.00 0.88 1.81
N GLN A 48 -11.77 1.62 0.72
CA GLN A 48 -11.08 1.18 -0.49
C GLN A 48 -9.62 1.65 -0.54
N LYS A 49 -9.14 2.36 0.50
CA LYS A 49 -7.73 2.80 0.58
C LYS A 49 -6.81 1.59 0.31
N PRO A 50 -5.80 1.71 -0.58
CA PRO A 50 -4.80 0.68 -0.77
C PRO A 50 -4.10 0.36 0.56
N LEU A 51 -3.94 -0.92 0.85
CA LEU A 51 -3.16 -1.36 1.99
C LEU A 51 -1.69 -0.99 1.76
N GLU A 52 -1.04 -0.49 2.81
CA GLU A 52 0.39 -0.27 2.78
C GLU A 52 1.09 -1.60 2.49
N PRO A 53 2.05 -1.64 1.54
CA PRO A 53 2.74 -2.86 1.22
C PRO A 53 3.56 -3.33 2.43
N ALA A 54 3.50 -4.62 2.73
CA ALA A 54 4.38 -5.20 3.74
C ALA A 54 5.85 -5.04 3.32
N LEU A 55 6.70 -4.63 4.26
CA LEU A 55 8.13 -4.41 4.03
C LEU A 55 8.94 -5.57 4.59
N CYS A 56 10.07 -5.87 3.97
CA CYS A 56 10.95 -6.94 4.41
C CYS A 56 11.74 -6.53 5.66
N ASP A 57 11.74 -7.38 6.71
CA ASP A 57 12.46 -7.13 7.96
C ASP A 57 13.99 -7.03 7.78
N GLU A 58 14.57 -7.76 6.82
CA GLU A 58 16.01 -7.69 6.54
C GLU A 58 16.35 -6.53 5.58
N HIS A 59 15.40 -6.16 4.73
CA HIS A 59 15.56 -5.17 3.69
C HIS A 59 14.45 -4.13 3.79
N HIS A 60 14.45 -3.35 4.87
CA HIS A 60 13.37 -2.43 5.30
C HIS A 60 12.80 -1.46 4.24
N ARG A 61 13.43 -1.30 3.08
CA ARG A 61 12.95 -0.47 1.95
C ARG A 61 12.42 -1.29 0.76
N GLN A 62 12.27 -2.59 0.92
CA GLN A 62 11.88 -3.51 -0.14
C GLN A 62 10.52 -4.12 0.22
N LYS A 63 9.59 -4.06 -0.73
CA LYS A 63 8.26 -4.63 -0.58
C LYS A 63 8.34 -6.14 -0.62
N LEU A 64 7.50 -6.78 0.18
CA LEU A 64 7.25 -8.21 0.12
C LEU A 64 6.26 -8.46 -1.02
N GLU A 65 6.79 -8.78 -2.19
CA GLU A 65 6.04 -8.89 -3.45
C GLU A 65 6.14 -10.28 -4.10
N PHE A 66 6.91 -11.19 -3.48
CA PHE A 66 7.07 -12.58 -3.92
C PHE A 66 6.80 -13.56 -2.79
N TRP A 67 6.29 -14.74 -3.15
CA TRP A 67 6.17 -15.88 -2.24
C TRP A 67 7.14 -16.98 -2.65
N CYS A 68 7.86 -17.52 -1.67
CA CYS A 68 8.69 -18.70 -1.87
C CYS A 68 7.95 -19.94 -1.38
N ASN A 69 7.51 -20.81 -2.29
CA ASN A 69 6.80 -22.06 -1.94
C ASN A 69 7.67 -23.01 -1.11
N SER A 70 8.96 -23.11 -1.43
CA SER A 70 9.88 -23.98 -0.68
C SER A 70 10.10 -23.52 0.75
N CYS A 71 10.01 -22.22 1.02
CA CYS A 71 10.25 -21.64 2.34
C CYS A 71 8.97 -21.22 3.07
N GLN A 72 7.82 -21.34 2.41
CA GLN A 72 6.51 -20.95 2.92
C GLN A 72 6.51 -19.53 3.54
N LYS A 73 7.11 -18.57 2.82
CA LYS A 73 7.21 -17.19 3.31
C LYS A 73 7.20 -16.16 2.18
N LEU A 74 6.78 -14.96 2.54
CA LEU A 74 6.96 -13.78 1.72
C LEU A 74 8.42 -13.34 1.69
N VAL A 75 8.87 -12.92 0.51
CA VAL A 75 10.21 -12.43 0.26
C VAL A 75 10.17 -11.20 -0.65
N CYS A 76 11.13 -10.30 -0.47
CA CYS A 76 11.31 -9.17 -1.37
C CYS A 76 12.26 -9.52 -2.53
N ASN A 77 12.31 -8.66 -3.55
CA ASN A 77 13.23 -8.82 -4.68
C ASN A 77 14.68 -9.08 -4.25
N ARG A 78 15.16 -8.36 -3.23
CA ARG A 78 16.53 -8.52 -2.72
C ARG A 78 16.76 -9.87 -2.05
N CYS A 79 15.77 -10.41 -1.34
CA CYS A 79 15.82 -11.77 -0.82
C CYS A 79 15.91 -12.80 -1.96
N VAL A 80 15.16 -12.60 -3.05
CA VAL A 80 15.23 -13.46 -4.24
C VAL A 80 16.65 -13.51 -4.79
N ILE A 81 17.28 -12.36 -4.99
CA ILE A 81 18.63 -12.28 -5.56
C ILE A 81 19.70 -12.86 -4.61
N LEU A 82 19.63 -12.54 -3.31
CA LEU A 82 20.70 -12.87 -2.36
C LEU A 82 20.59 -14.28 -1.77
N LYS A 83 19.37 -14.78 -1.54
CA LYS A 83 19.13 -16.02 -0.77
C LYS A 83 18.30 -17.05 -1.52
N HIS A 84 17.46 -16.64 -2.47
CA HIS A 84 16.51 -17.53 -3.14
C HIS A 84 16.70 -17.61 -4.67
N ARG A 85 17.93 -17.38 -5.15
CA ARG A 85 18.23 -17.32 -6.59
C ARG A 85 18.22 -18.68 -7.27
N ASN A 86 18.48 -19.76 -6.51
CA ASN A 86 18.51 -21.11 -7.06
C ASN A 86 17.09 -21.66 -7.21
N SER A 87 16.57 -21.64 -8.43
CA SER A 87 15.23 -22.13 -8.77
C SER A 87 15.01 -23.62 -8.52
N SER A 88 16.08 -24.43 -8.44
CA SER A 88 15.96 -25.84 -8.07
C SER A 88 15.69 -26.05 -6.57
N LEU A 89 15.98 -25.06 -5.74
CA LEU A 89 15.74 -25.09 -4.29
C LEU A 89 14.57 -24.19 -3.89
N HIS A 90 14.37 -23.10 -4.60
CA HIS A 90 13.40 -22.06 -4.28
C HIS A 90 12.48 -21.80 -5.47
N GLU A 91 11.24 -22.26 -5.33
CA GLU A 91 10.18 -21.89 -6.25
C GLU A 91 9.58 -20.55 -5.83
N ILE A 92 9.74 -19.53 -6.67
CA ILE A 92 9.30 -18.15 -6.42
C ILE A 92 8.13 -17.82 -7.34
N VAL A 93 7.06 -17.28 -6.75
CA VAL A 93 5.90 -16.77 -7.48
C VAL A 93 5.66 -15.31 -7.11
N GLU A 94 5.28 -14.50 -8.10
CA GLU A 94 4.81 -13.14 -7.86
C GLU A 94 3.47 -13.18 -7.13
N THR A 95 3.29 -12.28 -6.17
CA THR A 95 2.03 -12.15 -5.46
C THR A 95 1.45 -10.78 -5.71
N ASP A 96 0.21 -10.73 -6.21
CA ASP A 96 -0.61 -9.53 -6.08
C ASP A 96 -0.78 -9.23 -4.60
N THR A 97 -0.17 -8.14 -4.14
CA THR A 97 -0.10 -7.70 -2.74
C THR A 97 -1.49 -7.58 -2.08
N ALA A 98 -2.57 -7.55 -2.85
CA ALA A 98 -3.96 -7.57 -2.38
C ALA A 98 -4.42 -8.92 -1.78
N ALA A 99 -3.79 -10.04 -2.13
CA ALA A 99 -4.28 -11.38 -1.77
C ALA A 99 -3.74 -11.94 -0.43
N LEU A 100 -2.76 -11.30 0.20
CA LEU A 100 -1.99 -11.90 1.30
C LEU A 100 -2.55 -11.71 2.71
N HIS A 101 -3.57 -10.88 2.92
CA HIS A 101 -4.23 -10.79 4.22
C HIS A 101 -5.11 -12.01 4.57
N LYS A 102 -5.26 -12.99 3.67
CA LYS A 102 -6.08 -14.18 3.95
C LYS A 102 -5.33 -15.36 4.55
N ALA A 103 -4.00 -15.29 4.72
CA ALA A 103 -3.21 -16.44 5.21
C ALA A 103 -2.65 -16.29 6.63
N GLN A 104 -3.08 -15.27 7.39
CA GLN A 104 -2.75 -15.12 8.80
C GLN A 104 -4.00 -14.75 9.62
N LEU A 105 -4.96 -15.67 9.65
CA LEU A 105 -5.99 -15.81 10.67
C LEU A 105 -5.98 -17.25 11.18
#